data_AF-A0A3P7LIC0-F1
#
_entry.id   AF-A0A3P7LIC0-F1
#
_cell.length_a   1.000
_cell.length_b   1.000
_cell.length_c   1.000
_cell.angle_alpha   90.00
_cell.angle_beta   90.00
_cell.angle_gamma   90.00
#
_symmetry.space_group_name_H-M   'P 1'
#
loop_
_entity.id
_entity.type
_entity.pdbx_description
1 polymer ?
#
loop_
_entity_poly.entity_id
_entity_poly.type
_entity_poly.pdbx_seq_one_letter_code
_entity_poly.pdbx_strand_id
1 'polypeptide(L)'
;MSSKYSRALERCRPMLIQSLDPTEVLDHLIAGGYFSIEESQVIETQSTPQARCRKFLDILAWRGEAAFECFLNSLPTQYDFLATQLRETIKTGSLTDIHQALLHGDVPDRPYPFIERPKVLAALTQGLEWLASQFVVRQTIKDFSCASLDTAKLEYPVIDTPTNAWLLFYGMAGQGKSVMTAAALRQNHHILAEKFSGGVIWLKVGYSRVCDCLCAEAEDQVRGVLSSLNEHVNEIQSPYGTSRLQEDDVNPLKLRIKRRLITRQYRKSETLDSESPVSPSLFLIILDDVWDQNVITALADLPAAFIVTSRDAKILQRVSGPVKPVRTTRF
;
A
#
# COMPACT_ATOMS: atom_id res chain seq x y z
N MET A 1 -1.65 16.71 5.79
CA MET A 1 -0.51 16.54 4.87
C MET A 1 -0.18 15.06 4.75
N SER A 2 0.16 14.51 3.58
CA SER A 2 0.54 13.09 3.45
C SER A 2 1.81 12.78 4.28
N SER A 3 1.91 11.56 4.84
CA SER A 3 3.05 11.15 5.69
C SER A 3 4.40 11.28 4.95
N LYS A 4 4.41 11.10 3.63
CA LYS A 4 5.60 11.28 2.77
C LYS A 4 6.17 12.70 2.85
N TYR A 5 5.30 13.72 2.78
CA TYR A 5 5.73 15.12 2.71
C TYR A 5 6.08 15.68 4.08
N SER A 6 5.38 15.26 5.14
CA SER A 6 5.75 15.61 6.52
C SER A 6 7.16 15.11 6.85
N ARG A 7 7.47 13.85 6.52
CA ARG A 7 8.81 13.27 6.73
C ARG A 7 9.88 13.96 5.89
N ALA A 8 9.59 14.25 4.62
CA ALA A 8 10.51 14.97 3.76
C ALA A 8 10.80 16.39 4.28
N LEU A 9 9.76 17.10 4.74
CA LEU A 9 9.90 18.40 5.40
C LEU A 9 10.73 18.32 6.66
N GLU A 10 10.47 17.35 7.55
CA GLU A 10 11.24 17.16 8.78
C GLU A 10 12.72 16.89 8.51
N ARG A 11 13.01 16.02 7.53
CA ARG A 11 14.38 15.64 7.16
C ARG A 11 15.15 16.79 6.50
N CYS A 12 14.48 17.57 5.66
CA CYS A 12 15.08 18.75 5.00
C CYS A 12 14.98 20.03 5.84
N ARG A 13 14.29 20.00 6.98
CA ARG A 13 14.03 21.17 7.84
C ARG A 13 15.29 21.97 8.18
N PRO A 14 16.42 21.36 8.57
CA PRO A 14 17.63 22.12 8.90
C PRO A 14 18.19 22.87 7.69
N MET A 15 18.16 22.24 6.51
CA MET A 15 18.64 22.84 5.27
C MET A 15 17.74 24.00 4.84
N LEU A 16 16.42 23.81 4.90
CA LEU A 16 15.43 24.85 4.58
C LEU A 16 15.61 26.07 5.49
N ILE A 17 15.73 25.87 6.80
CA ILE A 17 15.92 26.96 7.76
C ILE A 17 17.19 27.79 7.49
N GLN A 18 18.23 27.17 6.93
CA GLN A 18 19.49 27.85 6.66
C GLN A 18 19.52 28.61 5.33
N SER A 19 18.68 28.24 4.36
CA SER A 19 18.87 28.66 2.97
C SER A 19 17.63 29.22 2.28
N LEU A 20 16.44 29.03 2.87
CA LEU A 20 15.18 29.55 2.34
C LEU A 20 14.86 30.91 2.95
N ASP A 21 14.55 31.90 2.10
CA ASP A 21 13.87 33.11 2.53
C ASP A 21 12.37 32.99 2.21
N PRO A 22 11.47 32.97 3.23
CA PRO A 22 10.04 32.80 3.00
C PRO A 22 9.41 33.89 2.11
N THR A 23 9.93 35.12 2.13
CA THR A 23 9.32 36.26 1.40
C THR A 23 9.26 36.02 -0.10
N GLU A 24 10.28 35.37 -0.67
CA GLU A 24 10.38 35.07 -2.11
C GLU A 24 9.36 34.02 -2.58
N VAL A 25 8.85 33.23 -1.63
CA VAL A 25 7.98 32.07 -1.90
C VAL A 25 6.54 32.34 -1.50
N LEU A 26 6.32 33.25 -0.54
CA LEU A 26 5.01 33.60 0.00
C LEU A 26 4.09 34.19 -1.06
N ASP A 27 4.59 35.03 -1.98
CA ASP A 27 3.79 35.62 -3.05
C ASP A 27 3.11 34.55 -3.92
N HIS A 28 3.86 33.49 -4.26
CA HIS A 28 3.35 32.37 -5.05
C HIS A 28 2.30 31.56 -4.27
N LEU A 29 2.48 31.42 -2.96
CA LEU A 29 1.56 30.68 -2.09
C LEU A 29 0.28 31.47 -1.75
N ILE A 30 0.37 32.80 -1.68
CA ILE A 30 -0.79 33.70 -1.55
C ILE A 30 -1.58 33.71 -2.86
N ALA A 31 -0.89 33.81 -4.01
CA ALA A 31 -1.53 33.70 -5.32
C ALA A 31 -2.23 32.34 -5.52
N GLY A 32 -1.65 31.27 -4.97
CA GLY A 32 -2.28 29.94 -4.92
C GLY A 32 -3.40 29.80 -3.88
N GLY A 33 -3.67 30.81 -3.05
CA GLY A 33 -4.72 30.80 -2.03
C GLY A 33 -4.41 29.97 -0.78
N TYR A 34 -3.15 29.53 -0.60
CA TYR A 34 -2.74 28.65 0.50
C TYR A 34 -2.27 29.40 1.75
N PHE A 35 -1.87 30.66 1.59
CA PHE A 35 -1.48 31.57 2.68
C PHE A 35 -2.30 32.85 2.62
N SER A 36 -2.70 33.36 3.78
CA SER A 36 -3.34 34.68 3.86
C SER A 36 -2.29 35.80 3.98
N ILE A 37 -2.70 37.02 3.66
CA ILE A 37 -1.87 38.23 3.82
C ILE A 37 -1.51 38.43 5.31
N GLU A 38 -2.43 38.13 6.22
CA GLU A 38 -2.20 38.20 7.67
C GLU A 38 -1.11 37.22 8.13
N GLU A 39 -1.09 36.01 7.56
CA GLU A 39 -0.07 35.01 7.86
C GLU A 39 1.30 35.41 7.32
N SER A 40 1.35 36.03 6.13
CA SER A 40 2.58 36.62 5.59
C SER A 40 3.16 37.63 6.57
N GLN A 41 2.32 38.54 7.09
CA GLN A 41 2.74 39.54 8.07
C GLN A 41 3.24 38.90 9.38
N VAL A 42 2.59 37.84 9.87
CA VAL A 42 3.04 37.09 11.06
C VAL A 42 4.40 36.41 10.84
N ILE A 43 4.68 35.99 9.61
CA ILE A 43 5.99 35.44 9.24
C ILE A 43 7.02 36.57 9.17
N GLU A 44 6.72 37.68 8.50
CA GLU A 44 7.64 38.82 8.32
C GLU A 44 8.01 39.50 9.64
N THR A 45 7.09 39.54 10.61
CA THR A 45 7.31 40.10 11.96
C THR A 45 8.34 39.33 12.79
N GLN A 46 8.77 38.13 12.37
CA GLN A 46 9.85 37.43 13.07
C GLN A 46 11.19 38.16 12.89
N SER A 47 11.97 38.21 13.97
CA SER A 47 13.19 39.01 14.06
C SER A 47 14.37 38.44 13.29
N THR A 48 14.42 37.12 13.06
CA THR A 48 15.53 36.46 12.35
C THR A 48 15.02 35.71 11.12
N PRO A 49 15.80 35.64 10.02
CA PRO A 49 15.41 34.90 8.83
C PRO A 49 15.15 33.42 9.12
N GLN A 50 15.91 32.81 10.05
CA GLN A 50 15.66 31.44 10.48
C GLN A 50 14.32 31.29 11.24
N ALA A 51 13.94 32.28 12.05
CA ALA A 51 12.65 32.27 12.75
C ALA A 51 11.48 32.45 11.78
N ARG A 52 11.63 33.32 10.76
CA ARG A 52 10.68 33.45 9.65
C ARG A 52 10.48 32.10 8.97
N CYS A 53 11.58 31.45 8.57
CA CYS A 53 11.52 30.16 7.89
C CYS A 53 10.91 29.07 8.79
N ARG A 54 11.23 29.02 10.08
CA ARG A 54 10.60 28.07 11.01
C ARG A 54 9.09 28.27 11.08
N LYS A 55 8.64 29.52 11.25
CA LYS A 55 7.22 29.86 11.36
C LYS A 55 6.46 29.55 10.06
N PHE A 56 7.07 29.85 8.92
CA PHE A 56 6.57 29.47 7.60
C PHE A 56 6.39 27.95 7.48
N LEU A 57 7.42 27.16 7.80
CA LEU A 57 7.36 25.70 7.72
C LEU A 57 6.34 25.10 8.71
N ASP A 58 6.20 25.69 9.90
CA ASP A 58 5.18 25.28 10.86
C ASP A 58 3.79 25.47 10.28
N ILE A 59 3.49 26.64 9.67
CA ILE A 59 2.19 26.90 9.02
C ILE A 59 1.98 25.95 7.83
N LEU A 60 3.01 25.78 6.99
CA LEU A 60 2.96 24.90 5.80
C LEU A 60 2.59 23.46 6.17
N ALA A 61 3.09 22.94 7.30
CA ALA A 61 2.79 21.58 7.76
C ALA A 61 1.29 21.33 7.99
N TRP A 62 0.53 22.36 8.41
CA TRP A 62 -0.91 22.26 8.66
C TRP A 62 -1.78 22.50 7.42
N ARG A 63 -1.24 23.10 6.35
CA ARG A 63 -2.00 23.54 5.16
C ARG A 63 -2.32 22.44 4.14
N GLY A 64 -1.71 21.26 4.26
CA GLY A 64 -2.04 20.09 3.43
C GLY A 64 -1.11 19.85 2.24
N GLU A 65 -1.44 18.88 1.40
CA GLU A 65 -0.60 18.41 0.27
C GLU A 65 -0.56 19.42 -0.89
N ALA A 66 -1.68 20.05 -1.21
CA ALA A 66 -1.76 21.04 -2.28
C ALA A 66 -0.89 22.28 -2.02
N ALA A 67 -0.85 22.77 -0.77
CA ALA A 67 0.03 23.86 -0.36
C ALA A 67 1.52 23.49 -0.48
N PHE A 68 1.87 22.24 -0.16
CA PHE A 68 3.23 21.75 -0.27
C PHE A 68 3.68 21.58 -1.73
N GLU A 69 2.80 21.11 -2.62
CA GLU A 69 3.09 21.07 -4.06
C GLU A 69 3.25 22.47 -4.65
N CYS A 70 2.40 23.42 -4.24
CA CYS A 70 2.55 24.83 -4.63
C CYS A 70 3.92 25.39 -4.20
N PHE A 71 4.33 25.10 -2.96
CA PHE A 71 5.66 25.43 -2.45
C PHE A 71 6.79 24.75 -3.25
N LEU A 72 6.67 23.45 -3.56
CA LEU A 72 7.67 22.75 -4.38
C LEU A 72 7.78 23.30 -5.80
N ASN A 73 6.70 23.85 -6.34
CA ASN A 73 6.67 24.43 -7.68
C ASN A 73 7.20 25.87 -7.73
N SER A 74 7.24 26.59 -6.61
CA SER A 74 7.84 27.93 -6.54
C SER A 74 9.34 27.91 -6.23
N LEU A 75 9.86 26.85 -5.61
CA LEU A 75 11.29 26.70 -5.32
C LEU A 75 12.23 26.74 -6.55
N PRO A 76 11.92 26.14 -7.73
CA PRO A 76 12.85 26.08 -8.86
C PRO A 76 13.29 27.45 -9.40
N THR A 77 12.49 28.50 -9.18
CA THR A 77 12.76 29.86 -9.68
C THR A 77 14.02 30.46 -9.05
N GLN A 78 14.28 30.15 -7.78
CA GLN A 78 15.38 30.76 -7.01
C GLN A 78 16.23 29.74 -6.23
N TYR A 79 15.67 28.57 -5.95
CA TYR A 79 16.22 27.55 -5.09
C TYR A 79 16.12 26.15 -5.72
N ASP A 80 16.65 26.01 -6.94
CA ASP A 80 16.63 24.74 -7.68
C ASP A 80 17.28 23.58 -6.91
N PHE A 81 18.36 23.86 -6.16
CA PHE A 81 19.00 22.86 -5.31
C PHE A 81 18.08 22.37 -4.17
N LEU A 82 17.27 23.25 -3.57
CA LEU A 82 16.30 22.88 -2.53
C LEU A 82 15.17 22.05 -3.12
N ALA A 83 14.67 22.45 -4.29
CA ALA A 83 13.64 21.71 -5.01
C ALA A 83 14.13 20.29 -5.35
N THR A 84 15.36 20.17 -5.86
CA THR A 84 15.98 18.89 -6.21
C THR A 84 16.15 18.01 -4.97
N GLN A 85 16.72 18.55 -3.89
CA GLN A 85 16.93 17.79 -2.66
C GLN A 85 15.62 17.36 -1.98
N LEU A 86 14.59 18.21 -1.98
CA LEU A 86 13.27 17.85 -1.48
C LEU A 86 12.65 16.74 -2.33
N ARG A 87 12.71 16.85 -3.66
CA ARG A 87 12.21 15.78 -4.56
C ARG A 87 12.97 14.48 -4.35
N GLU A 88 14.29 14.52 -4.14
CA GLU A 88 15.09 13.34 -3.84
C GLU A 88 14.78 12.74 -2.48
N THR A 89 14.56 13.55 -1.44
CA THR A 89 14.18 13.05 -0.11
C THR A 89 12.79 12.45 -0.08
N ILE A 90 11.85 13.00 -0.86
CA ILE A 90 10.51 12.41 -1.06
C ILE A 90 10.63 11.03 -1.74
N LYS A 91 11.42 10.96 -2.83
CA LYS A 91 11.67 9.70 -3.55
C LYS A 91 12.37 8.67 -2.67
N THR A 92 13.45 9.04 -2.00
CA THR A 92 14.24 8.13 -1.14
C THR A 92 13.47 7.70 0.11
N GLY A 93 12.72 8.61 0.74
CA GLY A 93 11.82 8.29 1.86
C GLY A 93 10.77 7.25 1.45
N SER A 94 10.12 7.47 0.30
CA SER A 94 9.20 6.49 -0.28
C SER A 94 9.88 5.14 -0.56
N LEU A 95 11.10 5.13 -1.11
CA LEU A 95 11.85 3.89 -1.33
C LEU A 95 12.21 3.16 -0.03
N THR A 96 12.65 3.88 1.01
CA THR A 96 12.93 3.28 2.32
C THR A 96 11.68 2.72 2.98
N ASP A 97 10.55 3.43 2.87
CA ASP A 97 9.26 2.98 3.39
C ASP A 97 8.78 1.72 2.67
N ILE A 98 8.96 1.64 1.36
CA ILE A 98 8.63 0.44 0.56
C ILE A 98 9.57 -0.72 0.91
N HIS A 99 10.87 -0.48 1.07
CA HIS A 99 11.81 -1.52 1.49
C HIS A 99 11.43 -2.09 2.86
N GLN A 100 11.09 -1.23 3.82
CA GLN A 100 10.58 -1.66 5.12
C GLN A 100 9.25 -2.42 4.97
N ALA A 101 8.33 -1.96 4.11
CA ALA A 101 7.07 -2.66 3.87
C ALA A 101 7.28 -4.05 3.24
N LEU A 102 8.24 -4.21 2.32
CA LEU A 102 8.59 -5.50 1.74
C LEU A 102 9.26 -6.42 2.77
N LEU A 103 10.08 -5.88 3.68
CA LEU A 103 10.70 -6.64 4.77
C LEU A 103 9.66 -7.08 5.81
N HIS A 104 8.79 -6.18 6.27
CA HIS A 104 7.69 -6.50 7.18
C HIS A 104 6.64 -7.43 6.55
N GLY A 105 6.61 -7.49 5.23
CA GLY A 105 5.78 -8.40 4.46
C GLY A 105 6.41 -9.74 4.16
N ASP A 106 7.55 -10.10 4.75
CA ASP A 106 8.28 -11.34 4.50
C ASP A 106 8.63 -11.60 3.02
N VAL A 107 8.76 -10.55 2.21
CA VAL A 107 9.07 -10.70 0.78
C VAL A 107 10.54 -11.17 0.64
N PRO A 108 10.81 -12.33 0.03
CA PRO A 108 12.15 -12.93 0.04
C PRO A 108 13.12 -12.18 -0.84
N ASP A 109 14.37 -12.01 -0.43
CA ASP A 109 15.40 -11.30 -1.21
C ASP A 109 15.73 -11.94 -2.55
N ARG A 110 16.27 -11.12 -3.46
CA ARG A 110 16.72 -11.62 -4.77
C ARG A 110 17.95 -12.50 -4.55
N PRO A 111 17.95 -13.74 -5.08
CA PRO A 111 19.12 -14.61 -4.97
C PRO A 111 20.29 -14.03 -5.76
N TYR A 112 21.52 -14.24 -5.28
CA TYR A 112 22.74 -13.88 -6.01
C TYR A 112 23.48 -15.16 -6.45
N PRO A 113 23.81 -15.33 -7.75
CA PRO A 113 23.55 -14.42 -8.87
C PRO A 113 22.09 -14.44 -9.34
N PHE A 114 21.54 -13.27 -9.66
CA PHE A 114 20.19 -13.11 -10.22
C PHE A 114 20.26 -13.00 -11.75
N ILE A 115 19.48 -13.81 -12.46
CA ILE A 115 19.34 -13.73 -13.91
C ILE A 115 18.05 -12.96 -14.23
N GLU A 116 18.21 -11.75 -14.78
CA GLU A 116 17.07 -10.94 -15.17
C GLU A 116 16.34 -11.53 -16.38
N ARG A 117 15.00 -11.60 -16.29
CA ARG A 117 14.14 -12.06 -17.39
C ARG A 117 13.17 -10.94 -17.77
N PRO A 118 13.59 -9.97 -18.61
CA PRO A 118 12.84 -8.72 -18.83
C PRO A 118 11.44 -8.95 -19.38
N LYS A 119 11.24 -9.93 -20.28
CA LYS A 119 9.90 -10.27 -20.81
C LYS A 119 8.93 -10.73 -19.71
N VAL A 120 9.42 -11.54 -18.76
CA VAL A 120 8.61 -12.04 -17.64
C VAL A 120 8.36 -10.93 -16.63
N LEU A 121 9.36 -10.09 -16.34
CA LEU A 121 9.21 -8.92 -15.48
C LEU A 121 8.20 -7.92 -16.04
N ALA A 122 8.26 -7.63 -17.34
CA ALA A 122 7.28 -6.77 -18.00
C ALA A 122 5.86 -7.34 -17.90
N ALA A 123 5.68 -8.65 -18.12
CA ALA A 123 4.38 -9.30 -17.97
C ALA A 123 3.84 -9.26 -16.54
N LEU A 124 4.70 -9.46 -15.53
CA LEU A 124 4.32 -9.32 -14.12
C LEU A 124 3.99 -7.86 -13.76
N THR A 125 4.72 -6.90 -14.30
CA THR A 125 4.48 -5.45 -14.10
C THR A 125 3.11 -5.06 -14.65
N GLN A 126 2.81 -5.43 -15.91
CA GLN A 126 1.47 -5.26 -16.50
C GLN A 126 0.39 -6.05 -15.74
N GLY A 127 0.77 -7.15 -15.08
CA GLY A 127 -0.08 -7.90 -14.17
C GLY A 127 -0.47 -7.09 -12.94
N LEU A 128 0.51 -6.46 -12.28
CA LEU A 128 0.32 -5.60 -11.11
C LEU A 128 -0.54 -4.36 -11.43
N GLU A 129 -0.27 -3.69 -12.56
CA GLU A 129 -1.06 -2.54 -13.01
C GLU A 129 -2.51 -2.94 -13.28
N TRP A 130 -2.72 -4.06 -13.97
CA TRP A 130 -4.05 -4.60 -14.19
C TRP A 130 -4.74 -4.94 -12.87
N LEU A 131 -4.03 -5.56 -11.92
CA LEU A 131 -4.56 -5.93 -10.61
C LEU A 131 -5.05 -4.68 -9.87
N ALA A 132 -4.24 -3.62 -9.84
CA ALA A 132 -4.61 -2.34 -9.24
C ALA A 132 -5.84 -1.71 -9.92
N SER A 133 -5.95 -1.80 -11.25
CA SER A 133 -7.08 -1.24 -12.00
C SER A 133 -8.44 -1.87 -11.66
N GLN A 134 -8.46 -3.05 -11.03
CA GLN A 134 -9.71 -3.71 -10.64
C GLN A 134 -10.39 -3.03 -9.43
N PHE A 135 -9.68 -2.24 -8.63
CA PHE A 135 -10.16 -1.74 -7.35
C PHE A 135 -10.56 -0.26 -7.34
N VAL A 136 -10.98 0.32 -8.47
CA VAL A 136 -11.33 1.74 -8.52
C VAL A 136 -12.70 1.98 -7.86
N VAL A 137 -12.70 2.67 -6.71
CA VAL A 137 -13.93 3.11 -6.04
C VAL A 137 -14.51 4.29 -6.82
N ARG A 138 -15.54 4.02 -7.64
CA ARG A 138 -16.34 5.10 -8.24
C ARG A 138 -17.30 5.62 -7.17
N GLN A 139 -17.07 6.86 -6.73
CA GLN A 139 -17.80 7.53 -5.65
C GLN A 139 -19.31 7.24 -5.68
N THR A 140 -19.78 6.36 -4.80
CA THR A 140 -21.22 6.25 -4.51
C THR A 140 -21.46 5.94 -3.03
N ILE A 141 -20.68 6.53 -2.13
CA ILE A 141 -20.98 6.44 -0.70
C ILE A 141 -20.70 7.79 -0.04
N LYS A 142 -21.70 8.68 -0.10
CA LYS A 142 -21.64 10.00 0.55
C LYS A 142 -21.77 9.94 2.08
N ASP A 143 -22.21 8.82 2.65
CA ASP A 143 -22.60 8.78 4.06
C ASP A 143 -21.91 7.66 4.85
N PHE A 144 -20.61 7.80 5.14
CA PHE A 144 -20.00 7.10 6.29
C PHE A 144 -19.18 8.08 7.13
N SER A 145 -19.73 8.39 8.30
CA SER A 145 -19.03 8.93 9.46
C SER A 145 -18.34 7.76 10.15
N CYS A 146 -17.01 7.78 10.25
CA CYS A 146 -16.21 6.69 10.81
C CYS A 146 -16.15 6.72 12.36
N ALA A 147 -16.87 7.62 13.02
CA ALA A 147 -16.77 7.81 14.46
C ALA A 147 -17.62 6.83 15.29
N SER A 148 -18.54 6.07 14.69
CA SER A 148 -19.48 5.23 15.45
C SER A 148 -19.91 3.95 14.73
N LEU A 149 -18.96 3.19 14.19
CA LEU A 149 -19.27 1.88 13.60
C LEU A 149 -19.38 0.80 14.68
N ASP A 150 -20.59 0.65 15.22
CA ASP A 150 -21.02 -0.56 15.90
C ASP A 150 -21.02 -1.72 14.89
N THR A 151 -20.00 -2.58 15.00
CA THR A 151 -19.73 -3.73 14.12
C THR A 151 -20.82 -4.81 14.08
N ALA A 152 -21.94 -4.62 14.78
CA ALA A 152 -23.04 -5.58 14.89
C ALA A 152 -24.23 -5.33 13.94
N LYS A 153 -24.28 -4.20 13.22
CA LYS A 153 -25.41 -3.80 12.36
C LYS A 153 -25.02 -3.49 10.90
N LEU A 154 -24.12 -4.28 10.32
CA LEU A 154 -23.86 -4.23 8.87
C LEU A 154 -24.72 -5.29 8.16
N GLU A 155 -26.02 -5.01 8.05
CA GLU A 155 -26.85 -5.59 6.99
C GLU A 155 -26.62 -4.77 5.72
N TYR A 156 -25.93 -5.38 4.74
CA TYR A 156 -25.76 -4.93 3.36
C TYR A 156 -27.11 -4.49 2.73
N PRO A 157 -27.15 -3.53 1.79
CA PRO A 157 -26.45 -3.68 0.49
C PRO A 157 -25.93 -2.38 -0.16
N VAL A 158 -25.29 -2.53 -1.34
CA VAL A 158 -25.01 -1.57 -2.46
C VAL A 158 -23.50 -1.32 -2.73
N ILE A 159 -22.87 -1.48 -3.90
CA ILE A 159 -23.09 -2.05 -5.27
C ILE A 159 -21.66 -2.30 -5.87
N ASP A 160 -21.44 -3.42 -6.54
CA ASP A 160 -20.46 -3.73 -7.62
C ASP A 160 -19.00 -3.23 -7.59
N THR A 161 -18.31 -3.19 -6.45
CA THR A 161 -16.83 -3.21 -6.46
C THR A 161 -16.32 -4.63 -6.23
N PRO A 162 -15.46 -5.21 -7.09
CA PRO A 162 -14.84 -6.48 -6.79
C PRO A 162 -14.05 -6.32 -5.50
N THR A 163 -14.43 -7.09 -4.48
CA THR A 163 -13.73 -7.08 -3.19
C THR A 163 -12.32 -7.61 -3.36
N ASN A 164 -12.08 -8.49 -4.33
CA ASN A 164 -10.78 -9.04 -4.64
C ASN A 164 -10.52 -9.21 -6.14
N ALA A 165 -9.24 -9.37 -6.48
CA ALA A 165 -8.75 -9.67 -7.82
C ALA A 165 -7.51 -10.53 -7.71
N TRP A 166 -7.24 -11.34 -8.75
CA TRP A 166 -6.22 -12.38 -8.69
C TRP A 166 -5.29 -12.36 -9.89
N LEU A 167 -3.99 -12.36 -9.64
CA LEU A 167 -2.95 -12.56 -10.64
C LEU A 167 -2.35 -13.96 -10.45
N LEU A 168 -2.58 -14.86 -11.39
CA LEU A 168 -2.01 -16.21 -11.36
C LEU A 168 -0.71 -16.25 -12.12
N PHE A 169 0.42 -16.43 -11.45
CA PHE A 169 1.70 -16.69 -12.09
C PHE A 169 2.06 -18.17 -12.04
N TYR A 170 1.92 -18.86 -13.17
CA TYR A 170 2.02 -20.31 -13.22
C TYR A 170 3.06 -20.84 -14.23
N GLY A 171 3.52 -22.07 -13.98
CA GLY A 171 4.53 -22.73 -14.80
C GLY A 171 5.22 -23.90 -14.09
N MET A 172 6.12 -24.57 -14.81
CA MET A 172 6.80 -25.77 -14.29
C MET A 172 7.59 -25.49 -12.99
N ALA A 173 7.87 -26.56 -12.25
CA ALA A 173 8.75 -26.51 -11.09
C ALA A 173 10.14 -25.99 -11.50
N GLY A 174 10.82 -25.26 -10.60
CA GLY A 174 12.18 -24.77 -10.84
C GLY A 174 12.30 -23.60 -11.84
N GLN A 175 11.22 -23.16 -12.50
CA GLN A 175 11.28 -22.06 -13.46
C GLN A 175 11.43 -20.66 -12.84
N GLY A 176 11.61 -20.56 -11.51
CA GLY A 176 11.86 -19.30 -10.82
C GLY A 176 10.62 -18.43 -10.59
N LYS A 177 9.41 -19.01 -10.48
CA LYS A 177 8.17 -18.23 -10.28
C LYS A 177 8.24 -17.29 -9.07
N SER A 178 8.53 -17.83 -7.90
CA SER A 178 8.70 -17.08 -6.65
C SER A 178 9.77 -16.00 -6.78
N VAL A 179 10.92 -16.36 -7.38
CA VAL A 179 12.05 -15.45 -7.60
C VAL A 179 11.65 -14.28 -8.50
N MET A 180 10.94 -14.54 -9.59
CA MET A 180 10.51 -13.50 -10.52
C MET A 180 9.41 -12.61 -9.94
N THR A 181 8.48 -13.17 -9.15
CA THR A 181 7.47 -12.37 -8.42
C THR A 181 8.15 -11.44 -7.41
N ALA A 182 9.06 -11.96 -6.57
CA ALA A 182 9.81 -11.15 -5.61
C ALA A 182 10.69 -10.09 -6.29
N ALA A 183 11.26 -10.43 -7.46
CA ALA A 183 12.02 -9.47 -8.27
C ALA A 183 11.11 -8.35 -8.79
N ALA A 184 9.94 -8.67 -9.34
CA ALA A 184 8.98 -7.70 -9.87
C ALA A 184 8.46 -6.74 -8.79
N LEU A 185 8.17 -7.24 -7.57
CA LEU A 185 7.79 -6.38 -6.44
C LEU A 185 8.91 -5.37 -6.11
N ARG A 186 10.16 -5.84 -6.06
CA ARG A 186 11.33 -4.98 -5.79
C ARG A 186 11.74 -4.08 -6.96
N GLN A 187 11.24 -4.27 -8.18
CA GLN A 187 11.54 -3.35 -9.30
C GLN A 187 10.47 -2.25 -9.41
N ASN A 188 9.23 -2.58 -9.03
CA ASN A 188 8.07 -1.72 -9.25
C ASN A 188 7.65 -0.96 -7.99
N HIS A 189 8.60 -0.26 -7.35
CA HIS A 189 8.36 0.53 -6.14
C HIS A 189 7.24 1.56 -6.32
N HIS A 190 7.20 2.24 -7.48
CA HIS A 190 6.18 3.24 -7.79
C HIS A 190 4.76 2.66 -7.76
N ILE A 191 4.55 1.47 -8.34
CA ILE A 191 3.24 0.77 -8.31
C ILE A 191 2.86 0.42 -6.87
N LEU A 192 3.81 -0.06 -6.07
CA LEU A 192 3.54 -0.41 -4.67
C LEU A 192 3.16 0.82 -3.84
N ALA A 193 3.87 1.93 -3.99
CA ALA A 193 3.58 3.16 -3.25
C ALA A 193 2.24 3.79 -3.65
N GLU A 194 1.93 3.83 -4.94
CA GLU A 194 0.74 4.51 -5.46
C GLU A 194 -0.52 3.65 -5.40
N LYS A 195 -0.39 2.35 -5.65
CA LYS A 195 -1.55 1.44 -5.83
C LYS A 195 -1.72 0.46 -4.68
N PHE A 196 -0.65 0.09 -3.97
CA PHE A 196 -0.67 -0.90 -2.89
C PHE A 196 -0.13 -0.33 -1.57
N SER A 197 -0.56 0.90 -1.26
CA SER A 197 -0.14 1.64 -0.06
C SER A 197 -0.62 1.02 1.26
N GLY A 198 -1.52 0.04 1.21
CA GLY A 198 -1.91 -0.75 2.39
C GLY A 198 -0.79 -1.67 2.87
N GLY A 199 0.10 -2.09 1.97
CA GLY A 199 1.24 -2.96 2.27
C GLY A 199 1.28 -4.21 1.41
N VAL A 200 2.39 -4.93 1.50
CA VAL A 200 2.66 -6.18 0.78
C VAL A 200 2.86 -7.27 1.81
N ILE A 201 2.24 -8.44 1.63
CA ILE A 201 2.36 -9.59 2.52
C ILE A 201 2.68 -10.82 1.69
N TRP A 202 3.74 -11.55 2.04
CA TRP A 202 4.20 -12.76 1.36
C TRP A 202 3.98 -13.97 2.26
N LEU A 203 3.07 -14.85 1.84
CA LEU A 203 2.74 -16.06 2.57
C LEU A 203 3.27 -17.28 1.83
N LYS A 204 4.13 -18.04 2.50
CA LYS A 204 4.58 -19.33 1.99
C LYS A 204 3.53 -20.40 2.27
N VAL A 205 2.87 -20.90 1.23
CA VAL A 205 1.82 -21.93 1.36
C VAL A 205 2.41 -23.32 1.29
N GLY A 206 3.17 -23.61 0.23
CA GLY A 206 3.83 -24.90 0.04
C GLY A 206 2.88 -26.09 -0.09
N TYR A 207 3.45 -27.29 0.01
CA TYR A 207 2.73 -28.55 -0.04
C TYR A 207 2.57 -29.12 1.37
N SER A 208 1.34 -29.50 1.76
CA SER A 208 1.11 -30.27 2.99
C SER A 208 1.34 -31.76 2.70
N ARG A 209 2.16 -32.44 3.50
CA ARG A 209 2.41 -33.89 3.35
C ARG A 209 1.34 -34.68 4.11
N VAL A 210 0.77 -35.64 3.41
CA VAL A 210 -0.21 -36.66 3.84
C VAL A 210 0.17 -37.35 5.17
N CYS A 211 -0.77 -37.38 6.13
CA CYS A 211 -1.13 -38.57 6.90
C CYS A 211 -2.48 -39.13 6.37
N ASP A 212 -2.85 -40.36 6.73
CA ASP A 212 -3.92 -41.10 6.02
C ASP A 212 -5.37 -40.60 6.26
N CYS A 213 -5.56 -39.34 6.69
CA CYS A 213 -6.87 -38.73 6.97
C CYS A 213 -7.08 -37.41 6.19
N LEU A 214 -7.72 -37.53 5.01
CA LEU A 214 -7.92 -36.48 4.00
C LEU A 214 -8.65 -35.18 4.43
N CYS A 215 -9.28 -35.13 5.60
CA CYS A 215 -10.13 -34.00 6.02
C CYS A 215 -9.49 -33.02 7.02
N ALA A 216 -8.62 -33.47 7.93
CA ALA A 216 -8.04 -32.58 8.96
C ALA A 216 -6.89 -31.70 8.42
N GLU A 217 -6.16 -32.17 7.41
CA GLU A 217 -4.93 -31.52 6.92
C GLU A 217 -5.17 -30.30 6.04
N ALA A 218 -6.21 -30.35 5.19
CA ALA A 218 -6.60 -29.21 4.38
C ALA A 218 -7.01 -28.04 5.29
N GLU A 219 -7.70 -28.35 6.40
CA GLU A 219 -8.05 -27.37 7.42
C GLU A 219 -6.82 -26.83 8.14
N ASP A 220 -5.84 -27.68 8.49
CA ASP A 220 -4.59 -27.23 9.11
C ASP A 220 -3.74 -26.31 8.21
N GLN A 221 -3.61 -26.64 6.92
CA GLN A 221 -2.89 -25.78 5.98
C GLN A 221 -3.61 -24.43 5.82
N VAL A 222 -4.94 -24.46 5.68
CA VAL A 222 -5.77 -23.24 5.61
C VAL A 222 -5.63 -22.41 6.90
N ARG A 223 -5.70 -23.06 8.06
CA ARG A 223 -5.55 -22.43 9.37
C ARG A 223 -4.17 -21.79 9.53
N GLY A 224 -3.11 -22.49 9.12
CA GLY A 224 -1.75 -21.96 9.13
C GLY A 224 -1.62 -20.68 8.28
N VAL A 225 -2.14 -20.70 7.05
CA VAL A 225 -2.13 -19.53 6.16
C VAL A 225 -2.94 -18.37 6.73
N LEU A 226 -4.14 -18.62 7.25
CA LEU A 226 -4.97 -17.57 7.87
C LEU A 226 -4.34 -16.99 9.15
N SER A 227 -3.68 -17.82 9.94
CA SER A 227 -2.99 -17.39 11.16
C SER A 227 -1.82 -16.48 10.83
N SER A 228 -0.98 -16.87 9.87
CA SER A 228 0.13 -16.06 9.38
C SER A 228 -0.35 -14.74 8.74
N LEU A 229 -1.43 -14.77 7.96
CA LEU A 229 -2.03 -13.55 7.41
C LEU A 229 -2.53 -12.63 8.53
N ASN A 230 -3.18 -13.19 9.55
CA ASN A 230 -3.68 -12.42 10.68
C ASN A 230 -2.56 -11.76 11.48
N GLU A 231 -1.42 -12.44 11.70
CA GLU A 231 -0.24 -11.86 12.34
C GLU A 231 0.24 -10.62 11.58
N HIS A 232 0.46 -10.74 10.27
CA HIS A 232 0.89 -9.62 9.42
C HIS A 232 -0.12 -8.46 9.42
N VAL A 233 -1.43 -8.76 9.32
CA VAL A 233 -2.47 -7.73 9.37
C VAL A 233 -2.48 -7.03 10.74
N ASN A 234 -2.10 -7.69 11.82
CA ASN A 234 -2.05 -7.09 13.16
C ASN A 234 -0.77 -6.28 13.43
N GLU A 235 0.39 -6.71 12.92
CA GLU A 235 1.68 -6.07 13.18
C GLU A 235 1.89 -4.73 12.46
N ILE A 236 1.16 -4.46 11.36
CA ILE A 236 1.27 -3.22 10.56
C ILE A 236 0.59 -2.01 11.27
N GLN A 237 0.99 -1.73 12.51
CA GLN A 237 0.57 -0.62 13.38
C GLN A 237 -0.90 -0.61 13.84
N SER A 238 -1.10 -1.11 15.07
CA SER A 238 -2.12 -0.64 16.01
C SER A 238 -1.42 -0.32 17.34
N PRO A 239 -1.48 0.92 17.87
CA PRO A 239 -0.93 1.24 19.20
C PRO A 239 -1.75 0.64 20.35
N TYR A 240 -2.87 -0.02 20.06
CA TYR A 240 -3.63 -0.78 21.05
C TYR A 240 -3.40 -2.26 20.78
N GLY A 241 -2.56 -2.86 21.63
CA GLY A 241 -2.35 -4.30 21.69
C GLY A 241 -3.68 -4.99 21.93
N THR A 242 -4.08 -5.84 21.00
CA THR A 242 -5.23 -6.72 21.18
C THR A 242 -4.71 -8.07 21.66
N SER A 243 -5.29 -8.55 22.75
CA SER A 243 -4.96 -9.79 23.44
C SER A 243 -4.88 -10.96 22.44
N ARG A 244 -3.78 -11.73 22.50
CA ARG A 244 -3.63 -13.00 21.78
C ARG A 244 -4.60 -14.03 22.38
N LEU A 245 -5.84 -14.07 21.89
CA LEU A 245 -6.69 -15.23 22.08
C LEU A 245 -6.26 -16.28 21.04
N GLN A 246 -5.81 -17.44 21.52
CA GLN A 246 -5.72 -18.64 20.69
C GLN A 246 -7.16 -18.99 20.31
N GLU A 247 -7.52 -18.75 19.06
CA GLU A 247 -8.82 -19.13 18.51
C GLU A 247 -8.61 -20.40 17.69
N ASP A 248 -9.26 -21.48 18.11
CA ASP A 248 -9.16 -22.80 17.48
C ASP A 248 -10.03 -22.91 16.20
N ASP A 249 -10.90 -21.93 15.92
CA ASP A 249 -11.86 -21.97 14.81
C ASP A 249 -11.50 -21.01 13.65
N VAL A 250 -11.62 -21.51 12.41
CA VAL A 250 -11.22 -20.85 11.16
C VAL A 250 -12.18 -19.72 10.76
N ASN A 251 -13.48 -19.90 11.00
CA ASN A 251 -14.51 -18.94 10.61
C ASN A 251 -14.42 -17.58 11.34
N PRO A 252 -14.28 -17.51 12.68
CA PRO A 252 -14.13 -16.24 13.38
C PRO A 252 -12.83 -15.51 13.00
N LEU A 253 -11.73 -16.26 12.84
CA LEU A 253 -10.45 -15.72 12.40
C LEU A 253 -10.57 -15.05 11.01
N LYS A 254 -11.20 -15.76 10.07
CA LYS A 254 -11.44 -15.27 8.71
C LYS A 254 -12.31 -14.00 8.71
N LEU A 255 -13.38 -13.96 9.51
CA LEU A 255 -14.23 -12.78 9.64
C LEU A 255 -13.46 -11.59 10.22
N ARG A 256 -12.57 -11.82 11.19
CA ARG A 256 -11.72 -10.79 11.79
C ARG A 256 -10.75 -10.20 10.77
N ILE A 257 -10.06 -11.04 10.00
CA ILE A 257 -9.17 -10.61 8.92
C ILE A 257 -9.96 -9.77 7.90
N LYS A 258 -11.12 -10.27 7.48
CA LYS A 258 -12.01 -9.58 6.54
C LYS A 258 -12.36 -8.16 7.00
N ARG A 259 -12.82 -8.01 8.24
CA ARG A 259 -13.15 -6.69 8.82
C ARG A 259 -11.94 -5.76 8.83
N ARG A 260 -10.76 -6.24 9.24
CA ARG A 260 -9.54 -5.42 9.29
C ARG A 260 -9.09 -4.96 7.91
N LEU A 261 -9.14 -5.85 6.90
CA LEU A 261 -8.82 -5.50 5.52
C LEU A 261 -9.77 -4.42 5.00
N ILE A 262 -11.09 -4.55 5.22
CA ILE A 262 -12.07 -3.52 4.85
C ILE A 262 -11.75 -2.19 5.54
N THR A 263 -11.60 -2.19 6.87
CA THR A 263 -11.33 -0.96 7.63
C THR A 263 -10.08 -0.23 7.13
N ARG A 264 -9.04 -0.96 6.75
CA ARG A 264 -7.79 -0.35 6.27
C ARG A 264 -7.85 0.07 4.80
N GLN A 265 -8.50 -0.72 3.95
CA GLN A 265 -8.67 -0.40 2.53
C GLN A 265 -9.46 0.91 2.32
N TYR A 266 -10.44 1.17 3.21
CA TYR A 266 -11.34 2.32 3.13
C TYR A 266 -11.11 3.37 4.23
N ARG A 267 -9.95 3.39 4.90
CA ARG A 267 -9.60 4.51 5.78
C ARG A 267 -9.59 5.79 4.94
N LYS A 268 -10.56 6.69 5.19
CA LYS A 268 -10.63 8.02 4.57
C LYS A 268 -9.27 8.71 4.74
N SER A 269 -8.63 9.07 3.63
CA SER A 269 -7.76 10.23 3.64
C SER A 269 -8.65 11.42 3.96
N GLU A 270 -8.47 12.06 5.13
CA GLU A 270 -9.26 13.21 5.61
C GLU A 270 -9.08 14.49 4.78
N THR A 271 -8.67 14.39 3.52
CA THR A 271 -8.46 15.56 2.66
C THR A 271 -9.72 15.84 1.85
N LEU A 272 -10.34 17.00 2.14
CA LEU A 272 -11.42 17.58 1.36
C LEU A 272 -10.97 17.72 -0.10
N ASP A 273 -11.75 17.11 -1.00
CA ASP A 273 -12.29 17.71 -2.22
C ASP A 273 -13.31 16.71 -2.81
N SER A 274 -14.58 17.11 -2.89
CA SER A 274 -15.72 16.21 -3.06
C SER A 274 -15.87 15.56 -4.44
N GLU A 275 -14.93 15.74 -5.37
CA GLU A 275 -15.07 15.30 -6.78
C GLU A 275 -13.98 14.33 -7.26
N SER A 276 -12.91 14.11 -6.48
CA SER A 276 -11.80 13.22 -6.87
C SER A 276 -12.06 11.76 -6.46
N PRO A 277 -11.85 10.75 -7.33
CA PRO A 277 -12.00 9.35 -6.95
C PRO A 277 -11.00 8.96 -5.85
N VAL A 278 -11.50 8.47 -4.72
CA VAL A 278 -10.66 8.01 -3.60
C VAL A 278 -9.97 6.71 -4.02
N SER A 279 -8.65 6.73 -4.09
CA SER A 279 -7.86 5.51 -4.31
C SER A 279 -7.79 4.72 -3.00
N PRO A 280 -8.25 3.45 -2.96
CA PRO A 280 -8.18 2.64 -1.75
C PRO A 280 -6.73 2.29 -1.40
N SER A 281 -6.45 2.15 -0.11
CA SER A 281 -5.16 1.66 0.39
C SER A 281 -5.11 0.13 0.27
N LEU A 282 -4.81 -0.38 -0.91
CA LEU A 282 -4.87 -1.82 -1.19
C LEU A 282 -3.74 -2.59 -0.50
N PHE A 283 -4.08 -3.74 0.07
CA PHE A 283 -3.12 -4.77 0.44
C PHE A 283 -2.85 -5.70 -0.75
N LEU A 284 -1.58 -5.99 -0.97
CA LEU A 284 -1.13 -7.00 -1.93
C LEU A 284 -0.70 -8.26 -1.16
N ILE A 285 -1.45 -9.34 -1.31
CA ILE A 285 -1.16 -10.63 -0.65
C ILE A 285 -0.60 -11.60 -1.70
N ILE A 286 0.61 -12.11 -1.47
CA ILE A 286 1.25 -13.11 -2.29
C ILE A 286 1.10 -14.47 -1.63
N LEU A 287 0.52 -15.43 -2.35
CA LEU A 287 0.47 -16.83 -1.96
C LEU A 287 1.51 -17.60 -2.78
N ASP A 288 2.60 -17.97 -2.13
CA ASP A 288 3.74 -18.60 -2.80
C ASP A 288 3.70 -20.14 -2.73
N ASP A 289 3.82 -20.76 -3.90
CA ASP A 289 3.81 -22.21 -4.13
C ASP A 289 2.51 -22.85 -3.64
N VAL A 290 1.37 -22.45 -4.22
CA VAL A 290 0.04 -23.00 -3.89
C VAL A 290 -0.22 -24.28 -4.67
N TRP A 291 -0.61 -25.34 -3.95
CA TRP A 291 -0.92 -26.66 -4.50
C TRP A 291 -2.40 -27.03 -4.41
N ASP A 292 -3.12 -26.50 -3.42
CA ASP A 292 -4.51 -26.88 -3.12
C ASP A 292 -5.48 -25.68 -3.32
N GLN A 293 -6.65 -25.98 -3.91
CA GLN A 293 -7.74 -25.03 -4.08
C GLN A 293 -8.44 -24.69 -2.75
N ASN A 294 -8.28 -25.50 -1.70
CA ASN A 294 -8.85 -25.22 -0.38
C ASN A 294 -8.35 -23.90 0.21
N VAL A 295 -7.04 -23.62 0.08
CA VAL A 295 -6.44 -22.34 0.49
C VAL A 295 -7.03 -21.17 -0.29
N ILE A 296 -7.19 -21.34 -1.61
CA ILE A 296 -7.80 -20.32 -2.47
C ILE A 296 -9.24 -20.05 -2.06
N THR A 297 -10.02 -21.11 -1.83
CA THR A 297 -11.44 -21.03 -1.44
C THR A 297 -11.60 -20.35 -0.08
N ALA A 298 -10.70 -20.63 0.86
CA ALA A 298 -10.70 -20.02 2.19
C ALA A 298 -10.44 -18.50 2.13
N LEU A 299 -9.68 -18.01 1.15
CA LEU A 299 -9.34 -16.59 0.99
C LEU A 299 -10.22 -15.87 -0.05
N ALA A 300 -11.07 -16.59 -0.78
CA ALA A 300 -11.82 -16.13 -1.95
C ALA A 300 -12.84 -15.00 -1.69
N ASP A 301 -13.17 -14.70 -0.45
CA ASP A 301 -14.11 -13.64 -0.05
C ASP A 301 -13.43 -12.52 0.76
N LEU A 302 -12.11 -12.60 0.97
CA LEU A 302 -11.35 -11.55 1.62
C LEU A 302 -11.09 -10.40 0.64
N PRO A 303 -11.25 -9.13 1.08
CA PRO A 303 -11.10 -8.00 0.20
C PRO A 303 -9.62 -7.59 0.07
N ALA A 304 -8.94 -8.15 -0.92
CA ALA A 304 -7.53 -7.88 -1.18
C ALA A 304 -7.14 -8.19 -2.63
N ALA A 305 -5.99 -7.67 -3.04
CA ALA A 305 -5.35 -8.03 -4.29
C ALA A 305 -4.44 -9.24 -4.06
N PHE A 306 -4.61 -10.31 -4.84
CA PHE A 306 -3.86 -11.55 -4.66
C PHE A 306 -2.92 -11.84 -5.83
N ILE A 307 -1.69 -12.26 -5.53
CA ILE A 307 -0.79 -12.91 -6.48
C ILE A 307 -0.60 -14.36 -6.04
N VAL A 308 -0.81 -15.30 -6.95
CA VAL A 308 -0.65 -16.73 -6.67
C VAL A 308 0.45 -17.28 -7.54
N THR A 309 1.48 -17.87 -6.93
CA THR A 309 2.44 -18.69 -7.67
C THR A 309 2.04 -20.15 -7.58
N SER A 310 1.88 -20.82 -8.72
CA SER A 310 1.48 -22.24 -8.74
C SER A 310 2.06 -23.00 -9.93
N ARG A 311 2.01 -24.33 -9.86
CA ARG A 311 2.29 -25.20 -11.00
C ARG A 311 1.04 -25.45 -11.84
N ASP A 312 -0.13 -25.35 -11.23
CA ASP A 312 -1.41 -25.62 -11.86
C ASP A 312 -2.01 -24.34 -12.45
N ALA A 313 -2.31 -24.38 -13.74
CA ALA A 313 -2.98 -23.29 -14.46
C ALA A 313 -4.45 -23.14 -14.06
N LYS A 314 -5.06 -24.18 -13.46
CA LYS A 314 -6.46 -24.24 -13.09
C LYS A 314 -6.71 -24.03 -11.60
N ILE A 315 -5.68 -23.69 -10.81
CA ILE A 315 -5.79 -23.54 -9.36
C ILE A 315 -6.82 -22.48 -8.94
N LEU A 316 -7.07 -21.47 -9.79
CA LEU A 316 -8.06 -20.40 -9.54
C LEU A 316 -9.40 -20.60 -10.26
N GLN A 317 -9.67 -21.76 -10.86
CA GLN A 317 -10.88 -21.98 -11.67
C GLN A 317 -12.20 -21.78 -10.90
N ARG A 318 -12.17 -21.90 -9.57
CA ARG A 318 -13.34 -21.80 -8.67
C ARG A 318 -13.54 -20.39 -8.09
N VAL A 319 -12.64 -19.46 -8.38
CA VAL A 319 -12.73 -18.09 -7.89
C VAL A 319 -13.73 -17.30 -8.75
N SER A 320 -14.69 -16.64 -8.11
CA SER A 320 -15.72 -15.84 -8.80
C SER A 320 -15.25 -14.45 -9.25
N GLY A 321 -14.11 -13.97 -8.75
CA GLY A 321 -13.54 -12.65 -9.06
C GLY A 321 -12.68 -12.61 -10.33
N PRO A 322 -12.22 -11.41 -10.75
CA PRO A 322 -11.37 -11.26 -11.92
C PRO A 322 -10.02 -11.96 -11.72
N VAL A 323 -9.61 -12.75 -12.72
CA VAL A 323 -8.34 -13.49 -12.75
C VAL A 323 -7.54 -13.13 -13.99
N LYS A 324 -6.27 -12.74 -13.82
CA LYS A 324 -5.30 -12.59 -14.91
C LYS A 324 -4.23 -13.68 -14.84
N PRO A 325 -4.18 -14.61 -15.80
CA PRO A 325 -3.13 -15.60 -15.86
C PRO A 325 -1.87 -15.04 -16.55
N VAL A 326 -0.71 -15.30 -15.95
CA VAL A 326 0.62 -15.05 -16.49
C VAL A 326 1.39 -16.36 -16.48
N ARG A 327 1.86 -16.79 -17.64
CA ARG A 327 2.60 -18.05 -17.79
C ARG A 327 4.09 -17.78 -17.82
N THR A 328 4.89 -18.63 -17.16
CA THR A 328 6.34 -18.64 -17.41
C THR A 328 6.58 -19.12 -18.84
N THR A 329 7.16 -18.29 -19.70
CA THR A 329 7.64 -18.74 -21.01
C THR A 329 8.81 -19.70 -20.82
N ARG A 330 8.91 -20.71 -21.69
CA ARG A 330 10.15 -21.48 -21.82
C ARG A 330 11.18 -20.60 -22.52
N PHE A 331 12.44 -20.77 -22.11
CA PHE A 331 13.58 -20.19 -22.80
C PHE A 331 13.75 -20.82 -24.17
#